data_AF-A0A4U0VNU6-F1
#
_entry.id   AF-A0A4U0VNU6-F1
#
_cell.length_a   1.000
_cell.length_b   1.000
_cell.length_c   1.000
_cell.angle_alpha   90.00
_cell.angle_beta   90.00
_cell.angle_gamma   90.00
#
_symmetry.space_group_name_H-M   'P 1'
#
loop_
_entity.id
_entity.type
_entity.pdbx_description
1 polymer ?
#
loop_
_entity_poly.entity_id
_entity_poly.type
_entity_poly.pdbx_seq_one_letter_code
_entity_poly.pdbx_strand_id
1 'polypeptide(L)'
;MPGDWAQLKQRRAAKDRTAPTPASPRPLEQLDTWISNALPPTLAVEQIRGRGRGLVAPAGAKAGTTLLATAPLVSVLDARNLPHRCSHCFRSVDDFHDSQYPTPPKLLLQCSLCHTLQYCSSACQTADWPIHKKECVALRAAIKRRKESGSKHLLPDAPLRALARLLWSAQLAGNDLWQQVESLES
;
A
#
# COMPACT_ATOMS: atom_id res chain seq x y z
N MET A 1 -23.87 18.13 -51.39
CA MET A 1 -25.07 17.85 -50.56
C MET A 1 -24.81 18.37 -49.16
N PRO A 2 -25.37 19.52 -48.76
CA PRO A 2 -25.18 20.03 -47.40
C PRO A 2 -25.90 19.09 -46.42
N GLY A 3 -25.14 18.44 -45.54
CA GLY A 3 -25.69 17.55 -44.52
C GLY A 3 -26.59 18.33 -43.56
N ASP A 4 -27.83 17.87 -43.42
CA ASP A 4 -28.86 18.52 -42.62
C ASP A 4 -28.56 18.34 -41.11
N TRP A 5 -27.80 19.29 -40.58
CA TRP A 5 -27.47 19.38 -39.15
C TRP A 5 -28.71 19.55 -38.26
N ALA A 6 -29.86 19.96 -38.80
CA ALA A 6 -31.10 20.09 -38.03
C ALA A 6 -31.69 18.71 -37.69
N GLN A 7 -31.66 17.77 -38.64
CA GLN A 7 -32.07 16.38 -38.38
C GLN A 7 -31.20 15.69 -37.33
N LEU A 8 -29.88 15.96 -37.31
CA LEU A 8 -28.98 15.36 -36.32
C LEU A 8 -29.26 15.87 -34.89
N LYS A 9 -29.60 17.16 -34.74
CA LYS A 9 -29.97 17.76 -33.45
C LYS A 9 -31.31 17.21 -32.94
N GLN A 10 -32.30 17.05 -33.81
CA GLN A 10 -33.60 16.48 -33.44
C GLN A 10 -33.48 15.01 -33.00
N ARG A 11 -32.63 14.20 -33.67
CA ARG A 11 -32.36 12.81 -33.26
C ARG A 11 -31.66 12.69 -31.91
N ARG A 12 -30.76 13.62 -31.57
CA ARG A 12 -30.12 13.67 -30.24
C ARG A 12 -31.12 14.06 -29.14
N ALA A 13 -31.96 15.06 -29.40
CA ALA A 13 -32.99 15.49 -28.44
C ALA A 13 -34.07 14.41 -28.19
N ALA A 14 -34.40 13.60 -29.20
CA ALA A 14 -35.33 12.47 -29.04
C ALA A 14 -34.73 11.30 -28.23
N LYS A 15 -33.40 11.07 -28.34
CA LYS A 15 -32.69 10.02 -27.60
C LYS A 15 -32.56 10.33 -26.10
N ASP A 16 -32.48 11.61 -25.72
CA ASP A 16 -32.45 12.03 -24.31
C ASP A 16 -33.82 11.90 -23.61
N ARG A 17 -34.93 11.86 -24.35
CA ARG A 17 -36.28 11.75 -23.79
C ARG A 17 -36.73 10.31 -23.49
N THR A 18 -35.95 9.32 -23.91
CA THR A 18 -36.25 7.89 -23.70
C THR A 18 -35.27 7.22 -22.74
N ALA A 19 -34.44 7.99 -22.02
CA ALA A 19 -33.64 7.46 -20.94
C ALA A 19 -34.58 6.96 -19.81
N PRO A 20 -34.45 5.69 -19.37
CA PRO A 20 -35.19 5.21 -18.22
C PRO A 20 -34.86 6.09 -17.02
N THR A 21 -35.89 6.42 -16.23
CA THR A 21 -35.76 7.18 -14.99
C THR A 21 -34.61 6.59 -14.18
N PRO A 22 -33.60 7.38 -13.75
CA PRO A 22 -32.56 6.86 -12.89
C PRO A 22 -33.27 6.30 -11.65
N ALA A 23 -33.05 5.00 -11.40
CA ALA A 23 -33.51 4.37 -10.18
C ALA A 23 -33.13 5.29 -9.01
N SER A 24 -34.08 5.53 -8.10
CA SER A 24 -33.83 6.28 -6.87
C SER A 24 -32.49 5.82 -6.30
N PRO A 25 -31.57 6.74 -5.92
CA PRO A 25 -30.32 6.32 -5.31
C PRO A 25 -30.69 5.39 -4.18
N ARG A 26 -30.18 4.14 -4.25
CA ARG A 26 -30.30 3.23 -3.11
C ARG A 26 -29.87 4.03 -1.90
N PRO A 27 -30.59 3.95 -0.77
CA PRO A 27 -30.12 4.55 0.47
C PRO A 27 -28.65 4.18 0.59
N LEU A 28 -27.80 5.20 0.72
CA LEU A 28 -26.39 4.99 0.99
C LEU A 28 -26.36 4.10 2.22
N GLU A 29 -26.15 2.80 2.04
CA GLU A 29 -25.72 1.93 3.13
C GLU A 29 -24.53 2.68 3.70
N GLN A 30 -24.65 3.12 4.95
CA GLN A 30 -23.60 3.80 5.65
C GLN A 30 -22.41 2.85 5.60
N LEU A 31 -21.51 3.08 4.64
CA LEU A 31 -20.27 2.34 4.50
C LEU A 31 -19.58 2.50 5.84
N ASP A 32 -19.61 1.41 6.62
CA ASP A 32 -19.36 1.40 8.04
C ASP A 32 -18.10 2.21 8.38
N THR A 33 -18.33 3.34 9.05
CA THR A 33 -17.59 4.04 10.12
C THR A 33 -16.12 3.73 10.48
N TRP A 34 -15.37 2.80 9.88
CA TRP A 34 -14.05 2.45 10.38
C TRP A 34 -12.94 3.43 9.97
N ILE A 35 -13.05 4.11 8.81
CA ILE A 35 -12.05 5.14 8.42
C ILE A 35 -12.17 6.40 9.31
N SER A 36 -13.36 6.67 9.87
CA SER A 36 -13.62 7.96 10.54
C SER A 36 -12.84 8.15 11.83
N ASN A 37 -12.47 7.07 12.54
CA ASN A 37 -11.80 7.19 13.84
C ASN A 37 -10.29 7.43 13.75
N ALA A 38 -9.67 7.16 12.58
CA ALA A 38 -8.24 7.36 12.36
C ALA A 38 -7.93 8.63 11.54
N LEU A 39 -8.94 9.27 10.95
CA LEU A 39 -8.75 10.48 10.17
C LEU A 39 -8.65 11.72 11.09
N PRO A 40 -7.72 12.64 10.81
CA PRO A 40 -7.72 13.93 11.49
C PRO A 40 -9.02 14.69 11.14
N PRO A 41 -9.54 15.52 12.05
CA PRO A 41 -10.82 16.24 11.86
C PRO A 41 -10.78 17.24 10.69
N THR A 42 -9.60 17.50 10.13
CA THR A 42 -9.39 18.32 8.93
C THR A 42 -9.72 17.59 7.63
N LEU A 43 -9.99 16.28 7.69
CA LEU A 43 -10.25 15.43 6.55
C LEU A 43 -11.58 14.67 6.69
N ALA A 44 -12.22 14.39 5.56
CA ALA A 44 -13.43 13.59 5.48
C ALA A 44 -13.35 12.59 4.31
N VAL A 45 -13.99 11.44 4.46
CA VAL A 45 -14.26 10.53 3.33
C VAL A 45 -15.61 10.90 2.73
N GLU A 46 -15.62 11.18 1.44
CA GLU A 46 -16.82 11.56 0.70
C GLU A 46 -16.96 10.74 -0.58
N GLN A 47 -18.21 10.59 -1.06
CA GLN A 47 -18.46 9.95 -2.35
C GLN A 47 -18.36 10.96 -3.48
N ILE A 48 -17.34 10.80 -4.32
CA ILE A 48 -17.07 11.68 -5.46
C ILE A 48 -17.77 11.12 -6.70
N ARG A 49 -18.65 11.93 -7.30
CA ARG A 49 -19.42 11.55 -8.49
C ARG A 49 -18.48 11.06 -9.62
N GLY A 50 -18.66 9.81 -10.02
CA GLY A 50 -17.88 9.16 -11.08
C GLY A 50 -16.47 8.69 -10.68
N ARG A 51 -16.10 8.78 -9.39
CA ARG A 51 -14.76 8.40 -8.89
C ARG A 51 -14.77 7.52 -7.64
N GLY A 52 -15.95 7.18 -7.10
CA GLY A 52 -16.06 6.35 -5.91
C GLY A 52 -15.79 7.15 -4.64
N ARG A 53 -15.18 6.52 -3.63
CA ARG A 53 -14.76 7.16 -2.37
C ARG A 53 -13.54 8.06 -2.60
N GLY A 54 -13.49 9.21 -1.94
CA GLY A 54 -12.35 10.10 -1.95
C GLY A 54 -12.13 10.79 -0.61
N LEU A 55 -10.90 11.26 -0.41
CA LEU A 55 -10.49 12.02 0.78
C LEU A 55 -10.54 13.52 0.47
N VAL A 56 -11.31 14.27 1.25
CA VAL A 56 -11.56 15.71 1.06
C VAL A 56 -11.07 16.48 2.28
N ALA A 57 -10.55 17.69 2.07
CA ALA A 57 -10.22 18.67 3.11
C ALA A 57 -11.22 19.84 3.03
N PRO A 58 -12.36 19.80 3.75
CA PRO A 58 -13.44 20.77 3.55
C PRO A 58 -13.04 22.22 3.82
N ALA A 59 -12.16 22.44 4.80
CA ALA A 59 -11.63 23.75 5.16
C ALA A 59 -10.46 24.22 4.27
N GLY A 60 -10.05 23.41 3.29
CA GLY A 60 -8.82 23.62 2.52
C GLY A 60 -7.54 23.36 3.32
N ALA A 61 -6.40 23.41 2.64
CA ALA A 61 -5.07 23.25 3.25
C ALA A 61 -4.04 24.16 2.57
N LYS A 62 -3.09 24.66 3.36
CA LYS A 62 -2.00 25.49 2.83
C LYS A 62 -0.87 24.62 2.28
N ALA A 63 -0.09 25.16 1.34
CA ALA A 63 1.11 24.51 0.84
C ALA A 63 2.04 24.13 2.01
N GLY A 64 2.55 22.90 1.99
CA GLY A 64 3.42 22.35 3.05
C GLY A 64 2.69 21.76 4.26
N THR A 65 1.36 21.77 4.30
CA THR A 65 0.60 21.14 5.39
C THR A 65 0.56 19.62 5.24
N THR A 66 0.94 18.88 6.28
CA THR A 66 0.75 17.43 6.35
C THR A 66 -0.73 17.13 6.57
N LEU A 67 -1.39 16.54 5.55
CA LEU A 67 -2.80 16.19 5.61
C LEU A 67 -3.04 14.90 6.41
N LEU A 68 -2.20 13.88 6.20
CA LEU A 68 -2.31 12.57 6.82
C LEU A 68 -0.92 11.95 6.98
N ALA A 69 -0.68 11.34 8.12
CA ALA A 69 0.46 10.45 8.34
C ALA A 69 -0.08 9.16 8.96
N THR A 70 0.19 8.03 8.32
CA THR A 70 -0.31 6.72 8.76
C THR A 70 0.74 5.64 8.53
N ALA A 71 0.70 4.59 9.34
CA ALA A 71 1.53 3.41 9.15
C ALA A 71 0.97 2.57 7.99
N PRO A 72 1.82 1.99 7.13
CA PRO A 72 1.36 1.11 6.07
C PRO A 72 0.82 -0.20 6.67
N LEU A 73 -0.25 -0.75 6.08
CA LEU A 73 -0.79 -2.08 6.43
C LEU A 73 0.25 -3.18 6.28
N VAL A 74 1.04 -3.09 5.21
CA VAL A 74 2.18 -3.96 4.95
C VAL A 74 3.24 -3.18 4.19
N SER A 75 4.50 -3.50 4.45
CA SER A 75 5.62 -2.87 3.78
C SER A 75 6.73 -3.90 3.54
N VAL A 76 7.34 -3.83 2.35
CA VAL A 76 8.46 -4.69 1.93
C VAL A 76 9.41 -3.91 1.05
N LEU A 77 10.70 -4.23 1.15
CA LEU A 77 11.71 -3.77 0.18
C LEU A 77 11.60 -4.58 -1.11
N ASP A 78 11.79 -3.91 -2.24
CA ASP A 78 12.09 -4.61 -3.49
C ASP A 78 13.45 -5.31 -3.45
N ALA A 79 13.65 -6.26 -4.37
CA ALA A 79 14.87 -7.06 -4.42
C ALA A 79 16.16 -6.25 -4.61
N ARG A 80 16.09 -5.07 -5.25
CA ARG A 80 17.25 -4.21 -5.51
C ARG A 80 17.67 -3.47 -4.24
N ASN A 81 16.73 -3.16 -3.35
CA ASN A 81 16.98 -2.40 -2.14
C ASN A 81 17.25 -3.26 -0.89
N LEU A 82 16.96 -4.57 -0.90
CA LEU A 82 17.26 -5.47 0.22
C LEU A 82 18.72 -5.42 0.72
N PRO A 83 19.75 -5.28 -0.14
CA PRO A 83 21.14 -5.23 0.31
C PRO A 83 21.59 -3.86 0.83
N HIS A 84 20.73 -2.84 0.77
CA HIS A 84 21.11 -1.43 0.98
C HIS A 84 20.27 -0.70 2.02
N ARG A 85 19.15 -1.29 2.45
CA ARG A 85 18.19 -0.65 3.35
C ARG A 85 17.76 -1.58 4.47
N CYS A 86 17.46 -0.99 5.62
CA CYS A 86 16.83 -1.71 6.72
C CYS A 86 15.47 -2.25 6.28
N SER A 87 15.24 -3.55 6.44
CA SER A 87 13.99 -4.22 6.06
C SER A 87 12.81 -3.89 6.99
N HIS A 88 13.07 -3.25 8.13
CA HIS A 88 12.04 -2.79 9.06
C HIS A 88 11.69 -1.30 8.88
N CYS A 89 12.69 -0.42 8.82
CA CYS A 89 12.48 1.04 8.79
C CYS A 89 12.83 1.72 7.46
N PHE A 90 13.25 0.97 6.44
CA PHE A 90 13.61 1.43 5.08
C PHE A 90 14.76 2.43 4.96
N ARG A 91 15.35 2.86 6.08
CA ARG A 91 16.52 3.74 6.09
C ARG A 91 17.74 3.05 5.49
N SER A 92 18.48 3.78 4.65
CA SER A 92 19.80 3.39 4.14
C SER A 92 20.89 3.75 5.15
N VAL A 93 22.12 3.35 4.87
CA VAL A 93 23.30 3.74 5.66
C VAL A 93 23.48 5.26 5.70
N ASP A 94 23.24 5.92 4.56
CA ASP A 94 23.35 7.37 4.39
C ASP A 94 22.42 8.15 5.33
N ASP A 95 21.23 7.60 5.60
CA ASP A 95 20.26 8.23 6.51
C ASP A 95 20.75 8.28 7.97
N PHE A 96 21.80 7.52 8.33
CA PHE A 96 22.37 7.49 9.67
C PHE A 96 23.64 8.34 9.81
N HIS A 97 24.15 8.91 8.72
CA HIS A 97 25.30 9.80 8.79
C HIS A 97 24.89 11.15 9.34
N ASP A 98 25.50 11.53 10.46
CA ASP A 98 25.45 12.89 10.96
C ASP A 98 26.45 13.74 10.17
N SER A 99 25.98 14.76 9.44
CA SER A 99 26.87 15.67 8.70
C SER A 99 27.84 16.41 9.62
N GLN A 100 27.54 16.49 10.91
CA GLN A 100 28.35 17.21 11.89
C GLN A 100 29.50 16.36 12.45
N TYR A 101 29.46 15.02 12.31
CA TYR A 101 30.48 14.13 12.86
C TYR A 101 30.82 12.97 11.90
N PRO A 102 32.05 12.89 11.37
CA PRO A 102 32.47 11.78 10.53
C PRO A 102 32.56 10.50 11.36
N THR A 103 31.48 9.72 11.34
CA THR A 103 31.42 8.36 11.87
C THR A 103 31.67 7.36 10.75
N PRO A 104 32.34 6.23 11.02
CA PRO A 104 32.51 5.18 10.02
C PRO A 104 31.13 4.70 9.52
N PRO A 105 31.02 4.33 8.23
CA PRO A 105 29.74 3.96 7.63
C PRO A 105 29.11 2.79 8.39
N LYS A 106 27.88 3.01 8.85
CA LYS A 106 27.13 2.02 9.62
C LYS A 106 26.73 0.85 8.73
N LEU A 107 27.35 -0.31 8.91
CA LEU A 107 26.97 -1.51 8.17
C LEU A 107 25.62 -2.06 8.66
N LEU A 108 24.80 -2.54 7.73
CA LEU A 108 23.54 -3.21 8.06
C LEU A 108 23.81 -4.66 8.51
N LEU A 109 23.07 -5.08 9.54
CA LEU A 109 23.09 -6.42 10.10
C LEU A 109 22.26 -7.34 9.22
N GLN A 110 22.91 -8.28 8.53
CA GLN A 110 22.23 -9.28 7.73
C GLN A 110 21.63 -10.38 8.63
N CYS A 111 20.41 -10.82 8.33
CA CYS A 111 19.83 -12.00 8.96
C CYS A 111 20.69 -13.24 8.66
N SER A 112 21.22 -13.87 9.71
CA SER A 112 22.12 -15.02 9.63
C SER A 112 21.47 -16.32 9.12
N LEU A 113 20.14 -16.38 9.01
CA LEU A 113 19.42 -17.57 8.56
C LEU A 113 19.10 -17.53 7.07
N CYS A 114 18.52 -16.43 6.59
CA CYS A 114 18.12 -16.30 5.19
C CYS A 114 19.16 -15.56 4.33
N HIS A 115 20.09 -14.84 4.94
CA HIS A 115 21.06 -13.97 4.26
C HIS A 115 20.44 -12.98 3.25
N THR A 116 19.15 -12.68 3.40
CA THR A 116 18.37 -11.87 2.44
C THR A 116 17.99 -10.52 3.03
N LEU A 117 17.37 -10.50 4.21
CA LEU A 117 16.97 -9.25 4.87
C LEU A 117 18.12 -8.69 5.70
N GLN A 118 18.17 -7.35 5.76
CA GLN A 118 19.17 -6.59 6.52
C GLN A 118 18.51 -5.58 7.44
N TYR A 119 19.15 -5.23 8.55
CA TYR A 119 18.59 -4.37 9.59
C TYR A 119 19.63 -3.37 10.10
N CYS A 120 19.21 -2.15 10.46
CA CYS A 120 20.14 -1.17 11.03
C CYS A 120 20.46 -1.42 12.51
N SER A 121 19.73 -2.32 13.19
CA SER A 121 19.94 -2.67 14.59
C SER A 121 19.24 -3.99 14.94
N SER A 122 19.66 -4.61 16.06
CA SER A 122 18.97 -5.75 16.66
C SER A 122 17.52 -5.42 17.04
N ALA A 123 17.26 -4.17 17.42
CA ALA A 123 15.90 -3.70 17.71
C ALA A 123 15.00 -3.76 16.46
N CYS A 124 15.46 -3.27 15.31
CA CYS A 124 14.73 -3.39 14.05
C CYS A 124 14.50 -4.84 13.62
N GLN A 125 15.51 -5.71 13.82
CA GLN A 125 15.36 -7.14 13.54
C GLN A 125 14.32 -7.79 14.46
N THR A 126 14.34 -7.47 15.75
CA THR A 126 13.42 -8.02 16.75
C THR A 126 11.99 -7.57 16.48
N ALA A 127 11.79 -6.29 16.11
CA ALA A 127 10.49 -5.74 15.77
C ALA A 127 9.88 -6.38 14.50
N ASP A 128 10.70 -6.69 13.48
CA ASP A 128 10.25 -7.37 12.26
C ASP A 128 10.05 -8.88 12.44
N TRP A 129 10.63 -9.48 13.49
CA TRP A 129 10.70 -10.93 13.68
C TRP A 129 9.36 -11.67 13.65
N PRO A 130 8.25 -11.17 14.25
CA PRO A 130 6.97 -11.89 14.22
C PRO A 130 6.52 -12.28 12.80
N ILE A 131 6.74 -11.39 11.84
CA ILE A 131 6.44 -11.61 10.42
C ILE A 131 7.64 -12.22 9.68
N HIS A 132 8.83 -11.67 9.90
CA HIS A 132 10.05 -12.14 9.24
C HIS A 132 10.31 -13.62 9.50
N LYS A 133 10.00 -14.18 10.68
CA LYS A 133 10.21 -15.61 10.95
C LYS A 133 9.56 -16.51 9.89
N LYS A 134 8.32 -16.23 9.51
CA LYS A 134 7.59 -16.99 8.48
C LYS A 134 8.20 -16.76 7.10
N GLU A 135 8.52 -15.50 6.78
CA GLU A 135 9.17 -15.13 5.52
C GLU A 135 10.58 -15.76 5.38
N CYS A 136 11.35 -15.81 6.46
CA CYS A 136 12.70 -16.34 6.51
C CYS A 136 12.75 -17.80 6.09
N VAL A 137 11.82 -18.61 6.61
CA VAL A 137 11.66 -20.02 6.23
C VAL A 137 11.28 -20.13 4.75
N ALA A 138 10.32 -19.33 4.30
CA ALA A 138 9.86 -19.34 2.90
C ALA A 138 10.96 -18.94 1.91
N LEU A 139 11.74 -17.90 2.23
CA LEU A 139 12.86 -17.42 1.41
C LEU A 139 13.96 -18.47 1.30
N ARG A 140 14.36 -19.09 2.41
CA ARG A 140 15.36 -20.17 2.39
C ARG A 140 14.93 -21.32 1.48
N ALA A 141 13.67 -21.75 1.58
CA ALA A 141 13.11 -22.80 0.73
C ALA A 141 13.00 -22.37 -0.75
N ALA A 142 12.63 -21.11 -1.02
CA ALA A 142 12.55 -20.58 -2.38
C ALA A 142 13.92 -20.50 -3.04
N ILE A 143 14.92 -19.94 -2.33
CA ILE A 143 16.29 -19.81 -2.84
C ILE A 143 16.88 -21.19 -3.16
N LYS A 144 16.71 -22.18 -2.27
CA LYS A 144 17.19 -23.54 -2.50
C LYS A 144 16.61 -24.14 -3.78
N ARG A 145 15.27 -24.17 -3.89
CA ARG A 145 14.57 -24.70 -5.07
C ARG A 145 14.96 -23.98 -6.37
N ARG A 146 15.08 -22.66 -6.31
CA ARG A 146 15.40 -21.85 -7.50
C ARG A 146 16.84 -22.04 -7.97
N LYS A 147 17.80 -22.20 -7.03
CA LYS A 147 19.18 -22.59 -7.35
C LYS A 147 19.24 -23.95 -8.04
N GLU A 148 18.52 -24.94 -7.51
CA GLU A 148 18.43 -26.29 -8.11
C GLU A 148 17.85 -26.26 -9.53
N SER A 149 16.89 -25.37 -9.80
CA SER A 149 16.30 -25.18 -11.14
C SER A 149 17.12 -24.30 -12.10
N GLY A 150 18.28 -23.76 -11.68
CA GLY A 150 19.06 -22.83 -12.50
C GLY A 150 18.40 -21.47 -12.77
N SER A 151 17.40 -21.09 -11.97
CA SER A 151 16.66 -19.84 -12.16
C SER A 151 17.53 -18.62 -11.83
N LYS A 152 17.52 -17.61 -12.71
CA LYS A 152 18.21 -16.32 -12.47
C LYS A 152 17.58 -15.52 -11.33
N HIS A 153 16.28 -15.71 -11.09
CA HIS A 153 15.54 -14.96 -10.08
C HIS A 153 15.39 -15.77 -8.80
N LEU A 154 16.35 -15.68 -7.88
CA LEU A 154 16.34 -16.50 -6.67
C LEU A 154 15.29 -16.08 -5.63
N LEU A 155 14.87 -14.82 -5.65
CA LEU A 155 13.93 -14.27 -4.70
C LEU A 155 12.53 -14.11 -5.33
N PRO A 156 11.45 -14.32 -4.55
CA PRO A 156 10.12 -13.82 -4.90
C PRO A 156 10.14 -12.29 -5.09
N ASP A 157 9.26 -11.79 -5.95
CA ASP A 157 9.12 -10.35 -6.18
C ASP A 157 8.46 -9.63 -4.99
N ALA A 158 8.52 -8.29 -5.00
CA ALA A 158 7.99 -7.48 -3.92
C ALA A 158 6.47 -7.67 -3.72
N PRO A 159 5.63 -7.70 -4.77
CA PRO A 159 4.19 -7.92 -4.60
C PRO A 159 3.86 -9.25 -3.92
N LEU A 160 4.50 -10.36 -4.33
CA LEU A 160 4.26 -11.66 -3.70
C LEU A 160 4.70 -11.69 -2.24
N ARG A 161 5.82 -11.03 -1.92
CA ARG A 161 6.28 -10.90 -0.54
C ARG A 161 5.35 -10.02 0.30
N ALA A 162 4.86 -8.91 -0.26
CA ALA A 162 3.90 -8.04 0.41
C ALA A 162 2.61 -8.79 0.73
N LEU A 163 2.05 -9.53 -0.25
CA LEU A 163 0.88 -10.36 -0.04
C LEU A 163 1.11 -11.43 1.04
N ALA A 164 2.24 -12.14 0.97
CA ALA A 164 2.57 -13.14 1.99
C ALA A 164 2.68 -12.53 3.39
N ARG A 165 3.36 -11.37 3.53
CA ARG A 165 3.44 -10.64 4.80
C ARG A 165 2.06 -10.19 5.28
N LEU A 166 1.18 -9.70 4.40
CA LEU A 166 -0.18 -9.29 4.75
C LEU A 166 -0.99 -10.46 5.32
N LEU A 167 -0.97 -11.61 4.64
CA LEU A 167 -1.66 -12.83 5.08
C LEU A 167 -1.13 -13.34 6.42
N TRP A 168 0.19 -13.31 6.63
CA TRP A 168 0.79 -13.69 7.90
C TRP A 168 0.49 -12.70 9.02
N SER A 169 0.44 -11.40 8.73
CA SER A 169 0.02 -10.38 9.69
C SER A 169 -1.43 -10.59 10.11
N ALA A 170 -2.34 -10.89 9.18
CA ALA A 170 -3.74 -11.19 9.50
C ALA A 170 -3.87 -12.41 10.41
N GLN A 171 -3.07 -13.46 10.17
CA GLN A 171 -3.03 -14.63 11.05
C GLN A 171 -2.54 -14.32 12.48
N LEU A 172 -1.71 -13.29 12.67
CA LEU A 172 -1.17 -12.93 13.99
C LEU A 172 -2.04 -11.91 14.72
N ALA A 173 -2.58 -10.92 14.01
CA ALA A 173 -3.33 -9.79 14.57
C ALA A 173 -4.84 -10.08 14.73
N GLY A 174 -5.36 -11.15 14.12
CA GLY A 174 -6.79 -11.48 14.14
C GLY A 174 -7.60 -10.66 13.14
N ASN A 175 -8.91 -10.55 13.39
CA ASN A 175 -9.87 -10.01 12.42
C ASN A 175 -9.69 -8.51 12.13
N ASP A 176 -9.12 -7.73 13.06
CA ASP A 176 -9.05 -6.27 12.95
C ASP A 176 -8.20 -5.80 11.75
N LEU A 177 -7.08 -6.47 11.47
CA LEU A 177 -6.26 -6.15 10.30
C LEU A 177 -6.96 -6.57 9.00
N TRP A 178 -7.64 -7.71 9.01
CA TRP A 178 -8.30 -8.23 7.82
C TRP A 178 -9.50 -7.36 7.40
N GLN A 179 -10.26 -6.85 8.37
CA GLN A 179 -11.32 -5.87 8.12
C GLN A 179 -10.78 -4.59 7.44
N GLN A 180 -9.57 -4.13 7.78
CA GLN A 180 -8.94 -3.00 7.11
C GLN A 180 -8.55 -3.31 5.66
N VAL A 181 -8.27 -4.58 5.34
CA VAL A 181 -7.95 -5.01 3.97
C VAL A 181 -9.23 -5.11 3.14
N GLU A 182 -10.26 -5.77 3.66
CA GLU A 182 -11.55 -5.95 2.98
C GLU A 182 -12.19 -4.61 2.60
N SER A 183 -12.01 -3.62 3.45
CA SER A 183 -12.58 -2.28 3.25
C SER A 183 -11.81 -1.40 2.24
N LEU A 184 -10.64 -1.84 1.76
CA LEU A 184 -9.99 -1.23 0.59
C LEU A 184 -10.76 -1.50 -0.70
N GLU A 185 -11.54 -2.59 -0.74
CA GLU A 185 -12.44 -2.86 -1.86
C GLU A 185 -13.55 -1.78 -1.89
N SER A 186 -13.84 -1.26 -3.08
CA SER A 186 -14.75 -0.13 -3.32
C SER A 186 -15.93 -0.54 -4.19
#